data_AF-A0A1H6YMP1-F1
#
_entry.id   AF-A0A1H6YMP1-F1
#
_cell.length_a   1.000
_cell.length_b   1.000
_cell.length_c   1.000
_cell.angle_alpha   90.00
_cell.angle_beta   90.00
_cell.angle_gamma   90.00
#
_symmetry.space_group_name_H-M   'P 1'
#
loop_
_entity.id
_entity.type
_entity.pdbx_description
1 polymer ?
#
loop_
_entity_poly.entity_id
_entity_poly.type
_entity_poly.pdbx_seq_one_letter_code
_entity_poly.pdbx_strand_id
1 'polypeptide(L)'
;MTGDPFVAHRSLLFTAAYEMLGSAADAEDVVQETWLRWADLDAQARSEVRDPRAYLVRIVTRQALNRLRTLARRREEYVGEWLPEPLLTSPDVAEDVELAESVSFAMLTVLETLGHTERAVFVLREVFDTPYDEIATAVGKTPMAVRQIAHRAREHVAARRPRKQVSRAEQEAVVARFLSAVRGGDLQQLLDVLAPDVVVIADGGGFVPASRRPVEGARRVAPLLGKLATMDVTFEAIPMWLNGGPAVRLDLDGELTAVASLVITDGRISRLYAVANPQKLARLDQETRLSR
;
A
#
# COMPACT_ATOMS: atom_id res chain seq x y z
N MET A 1 21.66 -24.51 14.74
CA MET A 1 21.83 -23.88 13.42
C MET A 1 21.06 -22.57 13.44
N THR A 2 21.66 -21.51 13.94
CA THR A 2 21.03 -20.18 13.92
C THR A 2 21.08 -19.69 12.47
N GLY A 3 19.92 -19.53 11.84
CA GLY A 3 19.83 -19.07 10.46
C GLY A 3 20.49 -17.70 10.29
N ASP A 4 20.94 -17.39 9.07
CA ASP A 4 21.45 -16.07 8.72
C ASP A 4 20.45 -14.98 9.17
N PRO A 5 20.86 -14.01 10.00
CA PRO A 5 19.97 -12.95 10.49
C PRO A 5 19.24 -12.21 9.36
N PHE A 6 19.85 -12.06 8.19
CA PHE A 6 19.18 -11.47 7.04
C PHE A 6 17.98 -12.30 6.59
N VAL A 7 18.16 -13.61 6.45
CA VAL A 7 17.09 -14.53 6.02
C VAL A 7 15.96 -14.53 7.05
N ALA A 8 16.30 -14.49 8.34
CA ALA A 8 15.32 -14.41 9.43
C ALA A 8 14.47 -13.12 9.38
N HIS A 9 15.02 -12.00 8.93
CA HIS A 9 14.35 -10.70 8.91
C HIS A 9 13.93 -10.21 7.52
N ARG A 10 14.11 -10.99 6.45
CA ARG A 10 13.84 -10.55 5.06
C ARG A 10 12.42 -10.01 4.87
N SER A 11 11.41 -10.70 5.40
CA SER A 11 9.99 -10.29 5.30
C SER A 11 9.74 -8.95 6.02
N LEU A 12 10.37 -8.75 7.17
CA LEU A 12 10.31 -7.50 7.93
C LEU A 12 10.96 -6.35 7.16
N LEU A 13 12.16 -6.58 6.61
CA LEU A 13 12.87 -5.57 5.81
C LEU A 13 12.08 -5.20 4.55
N PHE A 14 11.45 -6.18 3.91
CA PHE A 14 10.56 -5.95 2.78
C PHE A 14 9.35 -5.10 3.16
N THR A 15 8.67 -5.45 4.25
CA THR A 15 7.51 -4.70 4.76
C THR A 15 7.89 -3.24 5.03
N ALA A 16 9.01 -3.01 5.72
CA ALA A 16 9.51 -1.67 6.00
C ALA A 16 9.84 -0.87 4.72
N ALA A 17 10.53 -1.50 3.77
CA ALA A 17 10.87 -0.86 2.50
C ALA A 17 9.60 -0.54 1.68
N TYR A 18 8.64 -1.47 1.63
CA TYR A 18 7.39 -1.33 0.90
C TYR A 18 6.52 -0.19 1.45
N GLU A 19 6.33 -0.11 2.77
CA GLU A 19 5.57 1.00 3.38
C GLU A 19 6.26 2.38 3.18
N MET A 20 7.59 2.41 3.06
CA MET A 20 8.32 3.64 2.73
C MET A 20 8.18 4.00 1.26
N LEU A 21 8.29 3.03 0.34
CA LEU A 21 8.43 3.27 -1.09
C LEU A 21 7.10 3.30 -1.85
N GLY A 22 6.10 2.56 -1.36
CA GLY A 22 4.83 2.36 -2.07
C GLY A 22 4.97 1.55 -3.36
N SER A 23 6.10 0.85 -3.57
CA SER A 23 6.32 -0.07 -4.69
C SER A 23 6.99 -1.35 -4.19
N ALA A 24 6.44 -2.48 -4.60
CA ALA A 24 6.95 -3.80 -4.28
C ALA A 24 8.26 -4.07 -5.02
N ALA A 25 8.34 -3.70 -6.30
CA ALA A 25 9.59 -3.80 -7.07
C ALA A 25 10.72 -2.99 -6.43
N ASP A 26 10.46 -1.71 -6.09
CA ASP A 26 11.46 -0.87 -5.42
C ASP A 26 11.84 -1.42 -4.04
N ALA A 27 10.89 -2.02 -3.31
CA ALA A 27 11.15 -2.65 -2.02
C ALA A 27 12.05 -3.89 -2.14
N GLU A 28 11.84 -4.73 -3.15
CA GLU A 28 12.71 -5.88 -3.40
C GLU A 28 14.13 -5.46 -3.75
N ASP A 29 14.30 -4.48 -4.63
CA ASP A 29 15.60 -3.92 -5.00
C ASP A 29 16.34 -3.44 -3.73
N VAL A 30 15.66 -2.69 -2.87
CA VAL A 30 16.22 -2.16 -1.63
C VAL A 30 16.58 -3.27 -0.63
N VAL A 31 15.76 -4.32 -0.53
CA VAL A 31 16.07 -5.49 0.31
C VAL A 31 17.27 -6.26 -0.24
N GLN A 32 17.38 -6.40 -1.57
CA GLN A 32 18.51 -7.05 -2.21
C GLN A 32 19.81 -6.26 -2.02
N GLU A 33 19.78 -4.94 -2.18
CA GLU A 33 20.92 -4.07 -1.86
C GLU A 33 21.32 -4.17 -0.39
N THR A 34 20.34 -4.30 0.51
CA THR A 34 20.57 -4.51 1.94
C THR A 34 21.25 -5.85 2.21
N TRP A 35 20.84 -6.92 1.51
CA TRP A 35 21.50 -8.22 1.59
C TRP A 35 22.95 -8.15 1.16
N LEU A 36 23.25 -7.53 0.01
CA LEU A 36 24.61 -7.40 -0.51
C LEU A 36 25.52 -6.72 0.53
N ARG A 37 25.06 -5.62 1.13
CA ARG A 37 25.80 -4.91 2.19
C ARG A 37 26.02 -5.75 3.44
N TRP A 38 25.07 -6.63 3.80
CA TRP A 38 25.24 -7.57 4.91
C TRP A 38 26.22 -8.70 4.56
N ALA A 39 26.11 -9.23 3.34
CA ALA A 39 26.95 -10.29 2.82
C ALA A 39 28.42 -9.84 2.61
N ASP A 40 28.65 -8.56 2.34
CA ASP A 40 29.99 -7.99 2.19
C ASP A 40 30.73 -7.80 3.52
N LEU A 41 30.02 -7.85 4.67
CA LEU A 41 30.68 -7.85 5.97
C LEU A 41 31.45 -9.16 6.16
N ASP A 42 32.70 -9.06 6.60
CA ASP A 42 33.47 -10.22 7.02
C ASP A 42 32.92 -10.83 8.32
N ALA A 43 33.38 -12.02 8.68
CA ALA A 43 32.90 -12.75 9.85
C ALA A 43 33.11 -11.98 11.17
N GLN A 44 34.18 -11.19 11.25
CA GLN A 44 34.51 -10.41 12.44
C GLN A 44 33.53 -9.24 12.58
N ALA A 45 33.34 -8.46 11.52
CA ALA A 45 32.41 -7.34 11.48
C ALA A 45 30.97 -7.79 11.73
N ARG A 46 30.55 -8.96 11.21
CA ARG A 46 29.23 -9.54 11.53
C ARG A 46 29.10 -9.91 12.99
N SER A 47 30.16 -10.44 13.61
CA SER A 47 30.16 -10.82 15.04
C SER A 47 30.06 -9.62 15.98
N GLU A 48 30.48 -8.44 15.54
CA GLU A 48 30.39 -7.18 16.29
C GLU A 48 28.98 -6.57 16.29
N VAL A 49 28.11 -7.00 15.37
CA VAL A 49 26.71 -6.56 15.30
C VAL A 49 25.91 -7.24 16.42
N ARG A 50 25.74 -6.52 17.53
CA ARG A 50 25.01 -7.00 18.72
C ARG A 50 23.51 -7.20 18.48
N ASP A 51 22.90 -6.34 17.67
CA ASP A 51 21.50 -6.43 17.26
C ASP A 51 21.40 -6.43 15.72
N PRO A 52 21.35 -7.62 15.11
CA PRO A 52 21.22 -7.74 13.66
C PRO A 52 19.91 -7.15 13.12
N ARG A 53 18.80 -7.21 13.86
CA ARG A 53 17.51 -6.65 13.42
C ARG A 53 17.63 -5.13 13.29
N ALA A 54 18.06 -4.45 14.35
CA ALA A 54 18.23 -2.99 14.35
C ALA A 54 19.24 -2.55 13.27
N TYR A 55 20.33 -3.31 13.10
CA TYR A 55 21.34 -3.03 12.08
C TYR A 55 20.77 -3.12 10.65
N LEU A 56 20.04 -4.18 10.33
CA LEU A 56 19.44 -4.37 9.01
C LEU A 56 18.31 -3.36 8.73
N VAL A 57 17.46 -3.07 9.73
CA VAL A 57 16.42 -2.03 9.64
C VAL A 57 17.05 -0.66 9.34
N ARG A 58 18.18 -0.35 9.98
CA ARG A 58 18.93 0.88 9.69
C ARG A 58 19.44 0.93 8.25
N ILE A 59 19.96 -0.18 7.72
CA ILE A 59 20.46 -0.23 6.34
C ILE A 59 19.32 -0.07 5.34
N VAL A 60 18.24 -0.84 5.50
CA VAL A 60 17.11 -0.82 4.57
C VAL A 60 16.44 0.55 4.55
N THR A 61 16.30 1.20 5.72
CA THR A 61 15.76 2.57 5.83
C THR A 61 16.60 3.55 5.01
N ARG A 62 17.94 3.47 5.12
CA ARG A 62 18.83 4.37 4.38
C ARG A 62 18.76 4.13 2.88
N GLN A 63 18.71 2.87 2.44
CA GLN A 63 18.53 2.55 1.02
C GLN A 63 17.17 3.04 0.51
N ALA A 64 16.08 2.80 1.25
CA ALA A 64 14.74 3.27 0.91
C ALA A 64 14.67 4.80 0.80
N LEU A 65 15.27 5.54 1.74
CA LEU A 65 15.34 7.00 1.68
C LEU A 65 16.13 7.50 0.45
N ASN A 66 17.21 6.83 0.08
CA ASN A 66 17.97 7.15 -1.14
C ASN A 66 17.15 6.87 -2.41
N ARG A 67 16.41 5.75 -2.42
CA ARG A 67 15.52 5.38 -3.52
C ARG A 67 14.37 6.39 -3.66
N LEU A 68 13.71 6.78 -2.57
CA LEU A 68 12.68 7.83 -2.55
C LEU A 68 13.16 9.15 -3.16
N ARG A 69 14.37 9.61 -2.82
CA ARG A 69 14.94 10.83 -3.42
C ARG A 69 15.16 10.69 -4.92
N THR A 70 15.50 9.50 -5.39
CA THR A 70 15.69 9.22 -6.83
C THR A 70 14.35 9.17 -7.56
N LEU A 71 13.35 8.53 -6.96
CA LEU A 71 12.01 8.37 -7.51
C LEU A 71 11.21 9.67 -7.51
N ALA A 72 11.38 10.53 -6.51
CA ALA A 72 10.66 11.81 -6.43
C ALA A 72 10.80 12.64 -7.71
N ARG A 73 12.01 12.67 -8.29
CA ARG A 73 12.27 13.34 -9.57
C ARG A 73 11.52 12.70 -10.74
N ARG A 74 11.35 11.38 -10.74
CA ARG A 74 10.55 10.67 -11.75
C ARG A 74 9.05 10.87 -11.55
N ARG A 75 8.60 11.05 -10.31
CA ARG A 75 7.19 11.30 -9.98
C ARG A 75 6.73 12.70 -10.42
N GLU A 76 7.63 13.67 -10.55
CA GLU A 76 7.31 14.98 -11.12
C GLU A 76 6.83 14.90 -12.59
N GLU A 77 7.29 13.89 -13.33
CA GLU A 77 6.91 13.64 -14.73
C GLU A 77 5.72 12.67 -14.86
N TYR A 78 5.10 12.26 -13.74
CA TYR A 78 4.03 11.27 -13.73
C TYR A 78 2.73 11.82 -14.33
N VAL A 79 2.11 11.03 -15.21
CA VAL A 79 0.86 11.41 -15.86
C VAL A 79 -0.34 10.87 -15.07
N GLY A 80 -1.05 11.76 -14.39
CA GLY A 80 -2.28 11.46 -13.63
C GLY A 80 -2.04 11.27 -12.14
N GLU A 81 -2.97 10.61 -11.47
CA GLU A 81 -2.90 10.32 -10.04
C GLU A 81 -1.90 9.17 -9.78
N TRP A 82 -1.06 9.32 -8.75
CA TRP A 82 -0.14 8.27 -8.31
C TRP A 82 -0.76 7.47 -7.17
N LEU A 83 -0.88 6.15 -7.34
CA LEU A 83 -1.25 5.22 -6.28
C LEU A 83 -0.09 4.27 -5.93
N PRO A 84 -0.03 3.74 -4.69
CA PRO A 84 0.91 2.65 -4.37
C PRO A 84 0.71 1.43 -5.28
N GLU A 85 1.77 0.64 -5.45
CA GLU A 85 1.69 -0.68 -6.08
C GLU A 85 0.91 -1.64 -5.16
N PRO A 86 -0.20 -2.23 -5.61
CA PRO A 86 -0.98 -3.17 -4.82
C PRO A 86 -0.21 -4.47 -4.59
N LEU A 87 -0.42 -5.09 -3.44
CA LEU A 87 0.13 -6.40 -3.11
C LEU A 87 -0.98 -7.43 -2.88
N LEU A 88 -0.87 -8.56 -3.58
CA LEU A 88 -1.58 -9.77 -3.18
C LEU A 88 -0.91 -10.31 -1.92
N THR A 89 -1.54 -10.11 -0.77
CA THR A 89 -1.02 -10.54 0.53
C THR A 89 -1.54 -11.90 0.91
N SER A 90 -0.73 -12.68 1.63
CA SER A 90 -1.19 -13.96 2.17
C SER A 90 -2.36 -13.78 3.15
N PRO A 91 -3.24 -14.79 3.32
CA PRO A 91 -4.48 -14.64 4.11
C PRO A 91 -4.27 -14.24 5.58
N ASP A 92 -3.14 -14.64 6.17
CA ASP A 92 -2.74 -14.31 7.55
C ASP A 92 -2.56 -12.80 7.77
N VAL A 93 -2.18 -12.05 6.72
CA VAL A 93 -2.08 -10.58 6.80
C VAL A 93 -3.45 -9.97 7.12
N ALA A 94 -4.54 -10.49 6.57
CA ALA A 94 -5.88 -10.00 6.85
C ALA A 94 -6.41 -10.44 8.24
N GLU A 95 -5.77 -11.42 8.88
CA GLU A 95 -6.11 -11.90 10.23
C GLU A 95 -5.40 -11.10 11.32
N ASP A 96 -4.19 -10.60 11.05
CA ASP A 96 -3.51 -9.64 11.90
C ASP A 96 -4.05 -8.22 11.64
N VAL A 97 -4.99 -7.77 12.47
CA VAL A 97 -5.65 -6.46 12.35
C VAL A 97 -4.64 -5.30 12.35
N GLU A 98 -3.58 -5.38 13.14
CA GLU A 98 -2.59 -4.30 13.25
C GLU A 98 -1.74 -4.23 11.98
N LEU A 99 -1.29 -5.39 11.47
CA LEU A 99 -0.54 -5.46 10.21
C LEU A 99 -1.43 -5.09 9.01
N ALA A 100 -2.63 -5.64 8.91
CA ALA A 100 -3.60 -5.31 7.85
C ALA A 100 -3.84 -3.81 7.79
N GLU A 101 -3.98 -3.16 8.94
CA GLU A 101 -4.21 -1.73 9.01
C GLU A 101 -2.98 -0.91 8.59
N SER A 102 -1.77 -1.31 8.99
CA SER A 102 -0.53 -0.60 8.66
C SER A 102 -0.21 -0.69 7.16
N VAL A 103 -0.39 -1.87 6.57
CA VAL A 103 -0.09 -2.11 5.16
C VAL A 103 -1.28 -1.83 4.23
N SER A 104 -2.43 -1.45 4.78
CA SER A 104 -3.66 -1.19 4.02
C SER A 104 -3.41 -0.18 2.90
N PHE A 105 -4.08 -0.39 1.76
CA PHE A 105 -3.91 0.48 0.59
C PHE A 105 -4.24 1.95 0.91
N ALA A 106 -5.26 2.17 1.75
CA ALA A 106 -5.61 3.50 2.25
C ALA A 106 -4.49 4.11 3.10
N MET A 107 -3.88 3.34 4.01
CA MET A 107 -2.74 3.81 4.80
C MET A 107 -1.56 4.16 3.89
N LEU A 108 -1.17 3.28 2.96
CA LEU A 108 -0.09 3.54 2.01
C LEU A 108 -0.34 4.81 1.18
N THR A 109 -1.58 5.03 0.75
CA THR A 109 -1.95 6.26 0.02
C THR A 109 -1.85 7.51 0.91
N VAL A 110 -2.17 7.41 2.20
CA VAL A 110 -1.96 8.53 3.15
C VAL A 110 -0.47 8.76 3.38
N LEU A 111 0.33 7.69 3.57
CA LEU A 111 1.79 7.78 3.68
C LEU A 111 2.39 8.46 2.45
N GLU A 112 1.80 8.26 1.27
CA GLU A 112 2.25 8.91 0.03
C GLU A 112 2.26 10.44 0.10
N THR A 113 1.44 11.02 0.99
CA THR A 113 1.34 12.47 1.19
C THR A 113 2.33 13.05 2.20
N LEU A 114 3.09 12.21 2.92
CA LEU A 114 4.14 12.64 3.84
C LEU A 114 5.45 12.92 3.08
N GLY A 115 6.27 13.86 3.60
CA GLY A 115 7.64 14.01 3.13
C GLY A 115 8.47 12.75 3.40
N HIS A 116 9.49 12.46 2.58
CA HIS A 116 10.24 11.19 2.64
C HIS A 116 10.75 10.84 4.05
N THR A 117 11.28 11.81 4.78
CA THR A 117 11.77 11.58 6.15
C THR A 117 10.63 11.43 7.16
N GLU A 118 9.53 12.16 7.00
CA GLU A 118 8.34 12.00 7.86
C GLU A 118 7.77 10.60 7.71
N ARG A 119 7.68 10.10 6.48
CA ARG A 119 7.24 8.73 6.20
C ARG A 119 8.15 7.68 6.83
N ALA A 120 9.47 7.79 6.64
CA ALA A 120 10.42 6.84 7.24
C ALA A 120 10.34 6.84 8.77
N VAL A 121 10.24 8.02 9.39
CA VAL A 121 10.08 8.13 10.85
C VAL A 121 8.74 7.56 11.31
N PHE A 122 7.65 7.81 10.59
CA PHE A 122 6.33 7.25 10.91
C PHE A 122 6.35 5.73 10.83
N VAL A 123 6.81 5.15 9.72
CA VAL A 123 6.87 3.70 9.51
C VAL A 123 7.69 3.04 10.61
N LEU A 124 8.92 3.49 10.83
CA LEU A 124 9.79 2.90 11.85
C LEU A 124 9.21 3.01 13.26
N ARG A 125 8.54 4.12 13.59
CA ARG A 125 8.01 4.35 14.94
C ARG A 125 6.67 3.66 15.17
N GLU A 126 5.72 3.80 14.25
CA GLU A 126 4.33 3.40 14.45
C GLU A 126 4.08 1.94 14.01
N VAL A 127 4.85 1.43 13.04
CA VAL A 127 4.68 0.04 12.55
C VAL A 127 5.68 -0.91 13.22
N PHE A 128 6.93 -0.50 13.37
CA PHE A 128 8.01 -1.35 13.89
C PHE A 128 8.40 -1.09 15.36
N ASP A 129 7.73 -0.14 16.02
CA ASP A 129 8.02 0.34 17.40
C ASP A 129 9.52 0.65 17.64
N THR A 130 10.22 1.13 16.62
CA THR A 130 11.65 1.40 16.71
C THR A 130 11.92 2.55 17.69
N PRO A 131 12.93 2.44 18.57
CA PRO A 131 13.33 3.53 19.47
C PRO A 131 13.77 4.79 18.73
N TYR A 132 13.49 5.96 19.30
CA TYR A 132 13.76 7.26 18.65
C TYR A 132 15.25 7.51 18.35
N ASP A 133 16.15 6.99 19.16
CA ASP A 133 17.60 7.05 19.01
C ASP A 133 18.11 6.17 17.84
N GLU A 134 17.52 5.00 17.67
CA GLU A 134 17.78 4.14 16.51
C GLU A 134 17.27 4.78 15.23
N ILE A 135 16.04 5.32 15.24
CA ILE A 135 15.47 6.06 14.10
C ILE A 135 16.36 7.26 13.76
N ALA A 136 16.77 8.04 14.75
CA ALA A 136 17.67 9.19 14.60
C ALA A 136 18.96 8.82 13.88
N THR A 137 19.54 7.68 14.27
CA THR A 137 20.72 7.13 13.63
C THR A 137 20.45 6.67 12.19
N ALA A 138 19.30 6.06 11.93
CA ALA A 138 18.90 5.61 10.58
C ALA A 138 18.70 6.78 9.62
N VAL A 139 17.96 7.82 10.04
CA VAL A 139 17.61 8.97 9.19
C VAL A 139 18.62 10.13 9.24
N GLY A 140 19.66 10.03 10.07
CA GLY A 140 20.71 11.05 10.20
C GLY A 140 20.23 12.35 10.85
N LYS A 141 19.46 12.24 11.94
CA LYS A 141 18.91 13.38 12.71
C LYS A 141 19.18 13.22 14.20
N THR A 142 18.87 14.24 15.00
CA THR A 142 18.90 14.12 16.47
C THR A 142 17.63 13.43 16.98
N PRO A 143 17.67 12.72 18.13
CA PRO A 143 16.48 12.11 18.73
C PRO A 143 15.34 13.10 18.98
N MET A 144 15.67 14.33 19.37
CA MET A 144 14.68 15.40 19.55
C MET A 144 13.97 15.77 18.25
N ALA A 145 14.73 15.92 17.15
CA ALA A 145 14.15 16.22 15.84
C ALA A 145 13.25 15.06 15.35
N VAL A 146 13.66 13.80 15.59
CA VAL A 146 12.83 12.64 15.24
C VAL A 146 11.51 12.64 16.01
N ARG A 147 11.50 12.93 17.32
CA ARG A 147 10.25 13.02 18.11
C ARG A 147 9.29 14.05 17.55
N GLN A 148 9.79 15.23 17.15
CA GLN A 148 8.98 16.27 16.51
C GLN A 148 8.45 15.83 15.14
N ILE A 149 9.27 15.17 14.33
CA ILE A 149 8.86 14.62 13.03
C ILE A 149 7.79 13.54 13.21
N ALA A 150 7.98 12.61 14.14
CA ALA A 150 7.03 11.54 14.44
C ALA A 150 5.68 12.11 14.87
N HIS A 151 5.67 13.12 15.74
CA HIS A 151 4.45 13.78 16.16
C HIS A 151 3.68 14.40 14.98
N ARG A 152 4.37 15.20 14.14
CA ARG A 152 3.75 15.81 12.96
C ARG A 152 3.24 14.78 11.95
N ALA A 153 4.02 13.74 11.69
CA ALA A 153 3.61 12.65 10.80
C ALA A 153 2.37 11.93 11.34
N ARG A 154 2.31 11.67 12.65
CA ARG A 154 1.14 11.06 13.29
C ARG A 154 -0.11 11.92 13.16
N GLU A 155 -0.02 13.23 13.42
CA GLU A 155 -1.15 14.14 13.25
C GLU A 155 -1.63 14.19 11.80
N HIS A 156 -0.69 14.22 10.85
CA HIS A 156 -1.01 14.25 9.42
C HIS A 156 -1.75 12.98 8.95
N VAL A 157 -1.33 11.81 9.44
CA VAL A 157 -1.99 10.52 9.16
C VAL A 157 -3.34 10.45 9.87
N ALA A 158 -3.41 10.80 11.15
CA ALA A 158 -4.65 10.75 11.95
C ALA A 158 -5.75 11.65 11.37
N ALA A 159 -5.39 12.78 10.75
CA ALA A 159 -6.34 13.67 10.09
C ALA A 159 -6.99 13.05 8.84
N ARG A 160 -6.38 12.02 8.23
CA ARG A 160 -6.78 11.44 6.94
C ARG A 160 -7.17 9.96 7.02
N ARG A 161 -6.86 9.29 8.14
CA ARG A 161 -7.18 7.88 8.36
C ARG A 161 -8.70 7.68 8.52
N PRO A 162 -9.30 6.67 7.87
CA PRO A 162 -10.69 6.28 8.15
C PRO A 162 -10.84 5.88 9.63
N ARG A 163 -11.88 6.40 10.30
CA ARG A 163 -12.02 6.28 11.77
C ARG A 163 -12.66 4.98 12.26
N LYS A 164 -13.24 4.18 11.36
CA LYS A 164 -14.04 3.00 11.74
C LYS A 164 -13.92 1.91 10.69
N GLN A 165 -13.31 0.79 11.08
CA GLN A 165 -13.30 -0.42 10.28
C GLN A 165 -14.54 -1.25 10.62
N VAL A 166 -15.19 -1.78 9.58
CA VAL A 166 -16.29 -2.73 9.68
C VAL A 166 -15.76 -4.15 9.84
N SER A 167 -16.58 -5.07 10.33
CA SER A 167 -16.17 -6.49 10.48
C SER A 167 -15.90 -7.13 9.11
N ARG A 168 -15.06 -8.18 9.07
CA ARG A 168 -14.76 -8.92 7.83
C ARG A 168 -16.02 -9.44 7.13
N ALA A 169 -16.97 -10.00 7.87
CA ALA A 169 -18.24 -10.47 7.32
C ALA A 169 -19.06 -9.34 6.69
N GLU A 170 -19.03 -8.15 7.30
CA GLU A 170 -19.68 -6.96 6.73
C GLU A 170 -18.96 -6.45 5.48
N GLN A 171 -17.62 -6.49 5.45
CA GLN A 171 -16.84 -6.17 4.25
C GLN A 171 -17.22 -7.09 3.10
N GLU A 172 -17.24 -8.41 3.33
CA GLU A 172 -17.59 -9.41 2.32
C GLU A 172 -19.02 -9.22 1.79
N ALA A 173 -19.99 -8.91 2.67
CA ALA A 173 -21.36 -8.62 2.26
C ALA A 173 -21.48 -7.35 1.40
N VAL A 174 -20.74 -6.29 1.74
CA VAL A 174 -20.70 -5.04 0.96
C VAL A 174 -20.03 -5.28 -0.39
N VAL A 175 -18.92 -6.02 -0.43
CA VAL A 175 -18.23 -6.39 -1.68
C VAL A 175 -19.14 -7.22 -2.59
N ALA A 176 -19.86 -8.21 -2.04
CA ALA A 176 -20.79 -9.03 -2.82
C ALA A 176 -21.90 -8.18 -3.46
N ARG A 177 -22.51 -7.26 -2.69
CA ARG A 177 -23.51 -6.31 -3.21
C ARG A 177 -22.92 -5.41 -4.29
N PHE A 178 -21.72 -4.89 -4.07
CA PHE A 178 -21.01 -4.05 -5.04
C PHE A 178 -20.76 -4.80 -6.35
N LEU A 179 -20.24 -6.02 -6.29
CA LEU A 179 -19.97 -6.84 -7.46
C LEU A 179 -21.25 -7.15 -8.25
N SER A 180 -22.34 -7.50 -7.56
CA SER A 180 -23.65 -7.70 -8.18
C SER A 180 -24.09 -6.46 -8.95
N ALA A 181 -23.98 -5.28 -8.31
CA ALA A 181 -24.38 -4.00 -8.91
C ALA A 181 -23.50 -3.62 -10.12
N VAL A 182 -22.17 -3.78 -10.01
CA VAL A 182 -21.23 -3.48 -11.10
C VAL A 182 -21.42 -4.40 -12.29
N ARG A 183 -21.52 -5.73 -12.06
CA ARG A 183 -21.71 -6.72 -13.15
C ARG A 183 -23.06 -6.55 -13.85
N GLY A 184 -24.11 -6.16 -13.13
CA GLY A 184 -25.44 -5.91 -13.68
C GLY A 184 -25.65 -4.51 -14.26
N GLY A 185 -24.72 -3.58 -14.06
CA GLY A 185 -24.90 -2.18 -14.42
C GLY A 185 -26.03 -1.48 -13.66
N ASP A 186 -26.43 -1.97 -12.48
CA ASP A 186 -27.56 -1.46 -11.70
C ASP A 186 -27.17 -0.17 -10.96
N LEU A 187 -27.57 0.96 -11.54
CA LEU A 187 -27.26 2.28 -11.00
C LEU A 187 -27.84 2.50 -9.60
N GLN A 188 -29.02 1.97 -9.29
CA GLN A 188 -29.64 2.17 -7.98
C GLN A 188 -28.91 1.36 -6.91
N GLN A 189 -28.59 0.09 -7.18
CA GLN A 189 -27.79 -0.72 -6.26
C GLN A 189 -26.38 -0.13 -6.05
N LEU A 190 -25.79 0.46 -7.09
CA LEU A 190 -24.52 1.19 -6.96
C LEU A 190 -24.67 2.40 -6.02
N LEU A 191 -25.72 3.20 -6.16
CA LEU A 191 -25.99 4.33 -5.25
C LEU A 191 -26.23 3.87 -3.80
N ASP A 192 -26.83 2.69 -3.60
CA ASP A 192 -27.14 2.16 -2.27
C ASP A 192 -25.92 1.57 -1.53
N VAL A 193 -24.91 1.10 -2.27
CA VAL A 193 -23.67 0.53 -1.71
C VAL A 193 -22.54 1.56 -1.58
N LEU A 194 -22.57 2.63 -2.37
CA LEU A 194 -21.59 3.73 -2.31
C LEU A 194 -21.96 4.74 -1.22
N ALA A 195 -20.96 5.26 -0.51
CA ALA A 195 -21.16 6.42 0.36
C ALA A 195 -21.52 7.66 -0.50
N PRO A 196 -22.37 8.58 -0.02
CA PRO A 196 -22.76 9.76 -0.78
C PRO A 196 -21.58 10.59 -1.30
N ASP A 197 -20.52 10.67 -0.49
CA ASP A 197 -19.25 11.38 -0.69
C ASP A 197 -18.11 10.46 -1.18
N VAL A 198 -18.44 9.29 -1.74
CA VAL A 198 -17.44 8.33 -2.23
C VAL A 198 -16.43 8.98 -3.17
N VAL A 199 -15.16 8.60 -3.05
CA VAL A 199 -14.09 9.09 -3.93
C VAL A 199 -13.47 7.92 -4.68
N VAL A 200 -13.42 8.02 -6.01
CA VAL A 200 -12.63 7.13 -6.87
C VAL A 200 -11.35 7.84 -7.27
N ILE A 201 -10.21 7.20 -7.03
CA ILE A 201 -8.90 7.62 -7.53
C ILE A 201 -8.41 6.53 -8.48
N ALA A 202 -7.96 6.91 -9.67
CA ALA A 202 -7.56 5.97 -10.71
C ALA A 202 -6.13 6.28 -11.20
N ASP A 203 -5.28 5.27 -11.18
CA ASP A 203 -3.89 5.33 -11.64
C ASP A 203 -3.73 4.46 -12.90
N GLY A 204 -3.59 5.10 -14.06
CA GLY A 204 -3.23 4.46 -15.32
C GLY A 204 -1.76 4.64 -15.73
N GLY A 205 -0.98 5.39 -14.94
CA GLY A 205 0.43 5.70 -15.19
C GLY A 205 0.79 6.32 -16.54
N GLY A 206 -0.18 6.88 -17.27
CA GLY A 206 0.01 7.34 -18.64
C GLY A 206 0.08 6.24 -19.70
N PHE A 207 0.02 4.96 -19.31
CA PHE A 207 0.00 3.81 -20.22
C PHE A 207 -1.40 3.48 -20.70
N VAL A 208 -2.39 3.61 -19.81
CA VAL A 208 -3.80 3.35 -20.08
C VAL A 208 -4.68 4.53 -19.67
N PRO A 209 -5.86 4.72 -20.30
CA PRO A 209 -6.80 5.75 -19.89
C PRO A 209 -7.23 5.59 -18.43
N ALA A 210 -7.10 6.65 -17.64
CA ALA A 210 -7.60 6.73 -16.28
C ALA A 210 -8.07 8.16 -15.98
N SER A 211 -8.94 8.31 -14.98
CA SER A 211 -9.37 9.63 -14.53
C SER A 211 -8.17 10.40 -13.98
N ARG A 212 -7.82 11.52 -14.60
CA ARG A 212 -6.66 12.35 -14.23
C ARG A 212 -6.83 13.12 -12.91
N ARG A 213 -8.02 13.09 -12.33
CA ARG A 213 -8.38 13.72 -11.07
C ARG A 213 -9.36 12.82 -10.33
N PRO A 214 -9.42 12.88 -9.00
CA PRO A 214 -10.40 12.12 -8.24
C PRO A 214 -11.83 12.41 -8.70
N VAL A 215 -12.64 11.35 -8.79
CA VAL A 215 -14.07 11.44 -9.08
C VAL A 215 -14.83 11.35 -7.77
N GLU A 216 -15.48 12.44 -7.39
CA GLU A 216 -16.14 12.58 -6.10
C GLU A 216 -17.66 12.49 -6.23
N GLY A 217 -18.27 11.80 -5.28
CA GLY A 217 -19.71 11.71 -5.08
C GLY A 217 -20.36 10.52 -5.80
N ALA A 218 -21.27 9.85 -5.10
CA ALA A 218 -21.93 8.64 -5.61
C ALA A 218 -22.66 8.86 -6.94
N ARG A 219 -23.27 10.04 -7.14
CA ARG A 219 -23.98 10.38 -8.38
C ARG A 219 -23.07 10.48 -9.62
N ARG A 220 -21.78 10.74 -9.43
CA ARG A 220 -20.78 10.78 -10.51
C ARG A 220 -20.08 9.43 -10.67
N VAL A 221 -19.83 8.74 -9.57
CA VAL A 221 -19.14 7.44 -9.54
C VAL A 221 -20.04 6.30 -10.03
N ALA A 222 -21.30 6.25 -9.63
CA ALA A 222 -22.18 5.13 -9.97
C ALA A 222 -22.37 4.96 -11.49
N PRO A 223 -22.62 6.01 -12.30
CA PRO A 223 -22.68 5.87 -13.75
C PRO A 223 -21.34 5.48 -14.39
N LEU A 224 -20.21 5.89 -13.80
CA LEU A 224 -18.88 5.50 -14.29
C LEU A 224 -18.67 3.99 -14.16
N LEU A 225 -19.05 3.41 -13.01
CA LEU A 225 -18.93 1.99 -12.74
C LEU A 225 -19.96 1.16 -13.54
N GLY A 226 -21.20 1.64 -13.63
CA GLY A 226 -22.27 0.95 -14.36
C GLY A 226 -21.98 0.78 -15.86
N LYS A 227 -21.17 1.68 -16.45
CA LYS A 227 -20.75 1.58 -17.85
C LYS A 227 -19.91 0.34 -18.15
N LEU A 228 -19.22 -0.24 -17.16
CA LEU A 228 -18.38 -1.43 -17.34
C LEU A 228 -19.21 -2.61 -17.86
N ALA A 229 -20.44 -2.80 -17.36
CA ALA A 229 -21.35 -3.86 -17.80
C ALA A 229 -21.92 -3.66 -19.21
N THR A 230 -21.77 -2.45 -19.78
CA THR A 230 -22.30 -2.10 -21.10
C THR A 230 -21.23 -2.06 -22.19
N MET A 231 -19.98 -2.38 -21.85
CA MET A 231 -18.88 -2.42 -22.81
C MET A 231 -19.06 -3.61 -23.76
N ASP A 232 -18.63 -3.43 -25.01
CA ASP A 232 -18.64 -4.49 -26.04
C ASP A 232 -17.41 -5.40 -25.90
N VAL A 233 -17.17 -5.90 -24.68
CA VAL A 233 -16.08 -6.81 -24.30
C VAL A 233 -16.57 -7.75 -23.20
N THR A 234 -15.93 -8.89 -23.03
CA THR A 234 -16.23 -9.76 -21.88
C THR A 234 -15.72 -9.11 -20.60
N PHE A 235 -16.62 -8.76 -19.69
CA PHE A 235 -16.29 -8.09 -18.45
C PHE A 235 -16.48 -9.02 -17.24
N GLU A 236 -15.41 -9.22 -16.47
CA GLU A 236 -15.46 -9.92 -15.18
C GLU A 236 -14.92 -9.05 -14.05
N ALA A 237 -15.61 -9.10 -12.90
CA ALA A 237 -15.18 -8.44 -11.67
C ALA A 237 -15.11 -9.48 -10.56
N ILE A 238 -13.93 -9.79 -10.04
CA ILE A 238 -13.68 -10.92 -9.13
C ILE A 238 -13.27 -10.37 -7.75
N PRO A 239 -13.88 -10.83 -6.63
CA PRO A 239 -13.45 -10.40 -5.30
C PRO A 239 -12.04 -10.93 -5.00
N MET A 240 -11.22 -10.11 -4.37
CA MET A 240 -9.89 -10.50 -3.89
C MET A 240 -9.51 -9.72 -2.63
N TRP A 241 -8.37 -10.05 -2.05
CA TRP A 241 -7.77 -9.33 -0.94
C TRP A 241 -6.44 -8.74 -1.37
N LEU A 242 -6.28 -7.43 -1.20
CA LEU A 242 -5.05 -6.72 -1.48
C LEU A 242 -4.65 -5.96 -0.23
N ASN A 243 -3.37 -6.02 0.14
CA ASN A 243 -2.86 -5.25 1.27
C ASN A 243 -3.65 -5.48 2.57
N GLY A 244 -4.08 -6.73 2.83
CA GLY A 244 -4.91 -7.08 3.98
C GLY A 244 -6.35 -6.55 3.96
N GLY A 245 -6.81 -5.92 2.87
CA GLY A 245 -8.15 -5.35 2.75
C GLY A 245 -8.94 -5.84 1.53
N PRO A 246 -10.26 -5.59 1.51
CA PRO A 246 -11.12 -6.01 0.41
C PRO A 246 -10.79 -5.27 -0.89
N ALA A 247 -10.74 -6.01 -1.99
CA ALA A 247 -10.48 -5.47 -3.31
C ALA A 247 -11.26 -6.23 -4.40
N VAL A 248 -11.23 -5.68 -5.60
CA VAL A 248 -11.84 -6.27 -6.80
C VAL A 248 -10.83 -6.31 -7.93
N ARG A 249 -10.63 -7.48 -8.52
CA ARG A 249 -9.94 -7.68 -9.79
C ARG A 249 -10.90 -7.43 -10.94
N LEU A 250 -10.45 -6.72 -11.95
CA LEU A 250 -11.22 -6.36 -13.14
C LEU A 250 -10.51 -6.95 -14.37
N ASP A 251 -11.18 -7.89 -15.02
CA ASP A 251 -10.69 -8.56 -16.22
C ASP A 251 -11.55 -8.15 -17.42
N LEU A 252 -10.88 -7.82 -18.53
CA LEU A 252 -11.50 -7.54 -19.82
C LEU A 252 -10.96 -8.55 -20.83
N ASP A 253 -11.86 -9.26 -21.52
CA ASP A 253 -11.52 -10.33 -22.47
C ASP A 253 -10.56 -11.39 -21.89
N GLY A 254 -10.70 -11.67 -20.59
CA GLY A 254 -9.90 -12.65 -19.85
C GLY A 254 -8.56 -12.13 -19.33
N GLU A 255 -8.22 -10.87 -19.58
CA GLU A 255 -6.95 -10.26 -19.19
C GLU A 255 -7.12 -9.28 -18.02
N LEU A 256 -6.22 -9.37 -17.04
CA LEU A 256 -6.19 -8.46 -15.89
C LEU A 256 -5.91 -7.03 -16.36
N THR A 257 -6.92 -6.17 -16.24
CA THR A 257 -6.83 -4.78 -16.70
C THR A 257 -6.69 -3.80 -15.55
N ALA A 258 -7.31 -4.09 -14.40
CA ALA A 258 -7.20 -3.25 -13.23
C ALA A 258 -7.50 -4.02 -11.94
N VAL A 259 -7.07 -3.45 -10.81
CA VAL A 259 -7.58 -3.81 -9.49
C VAL A 259 -8.11 -2.58 -8.77
N ALA A 260 -9.11 -2.76 -7.92
CA ALA A 260 -9.68 -1.69 -7.12
C ALA A 260 -9.69 -2.08 -5.63
N SER A 261 -8.86 -1.44 -4.82
CA SER A 261 -8.93 -1.56 -3.36
C SER A 261 -10.11 -0.74 -2.83
N LEU A 262 -10.88 -1.32 -1.91
CA LEU A 262 -12.12 -0.74 -1.41
C LEU A 262 -11.96 -0.32 0.06
N VAL A 263 -12.33 0.91 0.38
CA VAL A 263 -12.46 1.37 1.76
C VAL A 263 -13.94 1.35 2.12
N ILE A 264 -14.28 0.60 3.16
CA ILE A 264 -15.66 0.44 3.63
C ILE A 264 -15.79 1.13 4.99
N THR A 265 -16.78 2.01 5.11
CA THR A 265 -17.07 2.76 6.33
C THR A 265 -18.58 2.78 6.51
N ASP A 266 -19.05 2.41 7.72
CA ASP A 266 -20.48 2.32 8.06
C ASP A 266 -21.31 1.56 7.01
N GLY A 267 -20.82 0.38 6.60
CA GLY A 267 -21.50 -0.51 5.65
C GLY A 267 -21.57 -0.01 4.20
N ARG A 268 -20.82 1.04 3.84
CA ARG A 268 -20.77 1.61 2.48
C ARG A 268 -19.35 1.83 2.00
N ILE A 269 -19.15 1.77 0.69
CA ILE A 269 -17.85 2.03 0.08
C ILE A 269 -17.62 3.54 0.05
N SER A 270 -16.64 4.00 0.84
CA SER A 270 -16.27 5.41 0.98
C SER A 270 -15.13 5.81 0.04
N ARG A 271 -14.26 4.88 -0.36
CA ARG A 271 -13.22 5.12 -1.36
C ARG A 271 -12.95 3.90 -2.22
N LEU A 272 -12.59 4.14 -3.47
CA LEU A 272 -12.07 3.14 -4.40
C LEU A 272 -10.73 3.64 -4.94
N TYR A 273 -9.69 2.83 -4.81
CA TYR A 273 -8.38 3.08 -5.40
C TYR A 273 -8.16 2.11 -6.56
N ALA A 274 -8.40 2.58 -7.78
CA ALA A 274 -8.28 1.78 -8.99
C ALA A 274 -6.87 1.89 -9.59
N VAL A 275 -6.13 0.80 -9.60
CA VAL A 275 -4.82 0.70 -10.24
C VAL A 275 -5.01 -0.04 -11.56
N ALA A 276 -4.80 0.66 -12.67
CA ALA A 276 -4.84 0.13 -14.03
C ALA A 276 -3.47 0.22 -14.72
N ASN A 277 -2.50 0.88 -14.11
CA ASN A 277 -1.13 0.95 -14.60
C ASN A 277 -0.51 -0.46 -14.70
N PRO A 278 -0.21 -0.97 -15.91
CA PRO A 278 0.28 -2.33 -16.10
C PRO A 278 1.58 -2.62 -15.35
N GLN A 279 2.43 -1.61 -15.16
CA GLN A 279 3.68 -1.75 -14.42
C GLN A 279 3.47 -2.06 -12.92
N LYS A 280 2.29 -1.73 -12.39
CA LYS A 280 1.91 -1.98 -10.99
C LYS A 280 1.07 -3.24 -10.81
N LEU A 281 0.67 -3.91 -11.90
CA LEU A 281 -0.15 -5.12 -11.86
C LEU A 281 0.67 -6.41 -12.02
N ALA A 282 1.93 -6.30 -12.42
CA ALA A 282 2.79 -7.42 -12.81
C ALA A 282 3.08 -8.45 -11.69
N ARG A 283 2.74 -8.15 -10.43
CA ARG A 283 3.06 -8.98 -9.25
C ARG A 283 1.84 -9.57 -8.56
N LEU A 284 0.66 -9.45 -9.17
CA LEU A 284 -0.61 -9.89 -8.57
C LEU A 284 -0.89 -11.38 -8.79
N ASP A 285 0.05 -12.12 -9.34
CA ASP A 285 0.06 -13.57 -9.50
C ASP A 285 0.71 -14.31 -8.32
N GLN A 286 1.41 -13.58 -7.43
CA GLN A 286 2.20 -14.14 -6.35
C GLN A 286 1.83 -13.56 -4.99
N GLU A 287 1.52 -14.46 -4.05
CA GLU A 287 1.27 -14.06 -2.65
C GLU A 287 2.56 -13.55 -2.00
N THR A 288 2.45 -12.39 -1.37
CA THR A 288 3.53 -11.75 -0.62
C THR A 288 3.30 -11.89 0.88
N ARG A 289 4.28 -12.47 1.57
CA ARG A 289 4.30 -12.53 3.03
C ARG A 289 4.81 -11.22 3.60
N LEU A 290 4.14 -10.71 4.62
CA LEU A 290 4.49 -9.47 5.33
C LEU A 290 4.65 -9.76 6.83
N SER A 291 5.47 -8.96 7.51
CA SER A 291 5.74 -9.11 8.95
C SER A 291 6.31 -7.83 9.56
N ARG A 292 6.08 -7.61 10.87
CA ARG A 292 6.59 -6.47 11.66
C ARG A 292 7.69 -6.84 12.65
#